data_AF-A0A2A4UCB8-F1
#
_entry.id   AF-A0A2A4UCB8-F1
#
_cell.length_a   1.000
_cell.length_b   1.000
_cell.length_c   1.000
_cell.angle_alpha   90.00
_cell.angle_beta   90.00
_cell.angle_gamma   90.00
#
_symmetry.space_group_name_H-M   'P 1'
#
loop_
_entity.id
_entity.type
_entity.pdbx_description
1 polymer ?
#
loop_
_entity_poly.entity_id
_entity_poly.type
_entity_poly.pdbx_seq_one_letter_code
_entity_poly.pdbx_strand_id
1 'polypeptide(L)'
;RAIVQYIVHYDVGCMFGCASLAGVIQGDLELPLSYLHHKYKTPDEFNIPALPNRYQKMDYVKGDDIDVKKAKRQLAPLVRGYARLGCYIGDGAVIDEQFNTTDVFILLLTDRLCQLSPHFFEAS
;
A
#
# COMPACT_ATOMS: atom_id res chain seq x y z
N ARG A 1 17.55 6.60 7.94
CA ARG A 1 18.04 7.89 7.40
C ARG A 1 18.67 7.76 6.01
N ALA A 2 19.42 6.69 5.72
CA ALA A 2 20.05 6.50 4.41
C ALA A 2 19.11 6.65 3.20
N ILE A 3 17.91 6.05 3.22
CA ILE A 3 16.98 6.15 2.09
C ILE A 3 16.46 7.57 1.85
N VAL A 4 16.27 8.36 2.91
CA VAL A 4 15.78 9.75 2.79
C VAL A 4 16.88 10.63 2.19
N GLN A 5 18.12 10.46 2.64
CA GLN A 5 19.26 11.16 2.05
C GLN A 5 19.42 10.82 0.57
N TYR A 6 19.19 9.57 0.19
CA TYR A 6 19.20 9.16 -1.21
C TYR A 6 18.10 9.86 -2.03
N ILE A 7 16.86 9.90 -1.51
CA ILE A 7 15.74 10.58 -2.16
C ILE A 7 16.07 12.05 -2.41
N VAL A 8 16.60 12.75 -1.41
CA VAL A 8 16.96 14.17 -1.51
C VAL A 8 18.12 14.39 -2.47
N HIS A 9 19.18 13.57 -2.37
CA HIS A 9 20.38 13.74 -3.20
C HIS A 9 20.10 13.54 -4.70
N TYR A 10 19.21 12.60 -5.04
CA TYR A 10 18.91 12.24 -6.43
C TYR A 10 17.57 12.81 -6.94
N ASP A 11 16.91 13.68 -6.18
CA ASP A 11 15.59 14.25 -6.51
C ASP A 11 14.57 13.18 -6.94
N VAL A 12 14.47 12.12 -6.13
CA VAL A 12 13.58 10.99 -6.42
C VAL A 12 12.14 11.42 -6.24
N GLY A 13 11.36 11.50 -7.32
CA GLY A 13 9.94 11.92 -7.27
C GLY A 13 8.98 10.90 -6.64
N CYS A 14 9.31 9.61 -6.70
CA CYS A 14 8.51 8.57 -6.06
C CYS A 14 9.31 7.31 -5.73
N MET A 15 8.82 6.56 -4.75
CA MET A 15 9.23 5.19 -4.48
C MET A 15 8.06 4.25 -4.75
N PHE A 16 8.32 3.09 -5.33
CA PHE A 16 7.29 2.09 -5.58
C PHE A 16 7.81 0.67 -5.40
N GLY A 17 6.89 -0.29 -5.27
CA GLY A 17 7.20 -1.71 -5.12
C GLY A 17 5.96 -2.51 -4.77
N CYS A 18 6.16 -3.74 -4.30
CA CYS A 18 5.09 -4.55 -3.71
C CYS A 18 5.25 -4.64 -2.19
N ALA A 19 4.13 -4.83 -1.50
CA ALA A 19 4.11 -5.25 -0.12
C ALA A 19 3.12 -6.40 0.07
N SER A 20 3.51 -7.37 0.87
CA SER A 20 2.80 -8.65 0.98
C SER A 20 1.94 -8.70 2.25
N LEU A 21 0.72 -9.20 2.11
CA LEU A 21 -0.09 -9.73 3.19
C LEU A 21 0.14 -11.24 3.27
N ALA A 22 0.12 -11.81 4.48
CA ALA A 22 0.29 -13.24 4.66
C ALA A 22 -1.00 -13.99 4.28
N GLY A 23 -0.85 -15.09 3.54
CA GLY A 23 -1.93 -15.97 3.14
C GLY A 23 -2.45 -15.72 1.73
N VAL A 24 -3.17 -16.73 1.23
CA VAL A 24 -3.82 -16.75 -0.09
C VAL A 24 -5.34 -17.03 0.00
N ILE A 25 -5.85 -17.26 1.22
CA ILE A 25 -7.26 -17.52 1.46
C ILE A 25 -8.01 -16.19 1.38
N GLN A 26 -8.83 -16.03 0.34
CA GLN A 26 -9.57 -14.81 0.07
C GLN A 26 -10.34 -14.31 1.31
N GLY A 27 -11.10 -15.18 1.97
CA GLY A 27 -11.95 -14.83 3.12
C GLY A 27 -11.20 -14.17 4.29
N ASP A 28 -9.95 -14.57 4.51
CA ASP A 28 -9.11 -14.00 5.57
C ASP A 28 -8.59 -12.60 5.20
N LEU A 29 -8.59 -12.27 3.91
CA LEU A 29 -8.02 -11.06 3.33
C LEU A 29 -9.06 -10.04 2.87
N GLU A 30 -10.35 -10.38 2.84
CA GLU A 30 -11.41 -9.47 2.36
C GLU A 30 -11.41 -8.13 3.10
N LEU A 31 -11.33 -8.16 4.43
CA LEU A 31 -11.31 -6.96 5.26
C LEU A 31 -10.06 -6.09 5.07
N PRO A 32 -8.82 -6.61 5.18
CA PRO A 32 -7.63 -5.78 5.00
C PRO A 32 -7.49 -5.27 3.57
N LEU A 33 -7.85 -6.06 2.55
CA LEU A 33 -7.84 -5.62 1.16
C LEU A 33 -8.87 -4.52 0.90
N SER A 34 -10.09 -4.66 1.41
CA SER A 34 -11.13 -3.62 1.28
C SER A 34 -10.70 -2.33 1.95
N TYR A 35 -10.09 -2.42 3.13
CA TYR A 35 -9.55 -1.26 3.82
C TYR A 35 -8.47 -0.55 3.00
N LEU A 36 -7.54 -1.29 2.40
CA LEU A 36 -6.50 -0.72 1.54
C LEU A 36 -7.10 -0.06 0.30
N HIS A 37 -8.07 -0.71 -0.36
CA HIS A 37 -8.77 -0.18 -1.52
C HIS A 37 -9.48 1.15 -1.19
N HIS A 38 -10.34 1.16 -0.17
CA HIS A 38 -11.15 2.35 0.11
C HIS A 38 -10.34 3.53 0.70
N LYS A 39 -9.22 3.27 1.37
CA LYS A 39 -8.43 4.34 2.01
C LYS A 39 -7.21 4.80 1.25
N TYR A 40 -6.61 3.93 0.45
CA TYR A 40 -5.30 4.18 -0.13
C TYR A 40 -5.27 3.91 -1.64
N LYS A 41 -6.39 3.62 -2.31
CA LYS A 41 -6.37 3.43 -3.77
C LYS A 41 -5.72 4.63 -4.47
N THR A 42 -4.87 4.31 -5.43
CA THR A 42 -4.26 5.28 -6.34
C THR A 42 -5.33 6.16 -7.01
N PRO A 43 -5.10 7.47 -7.17
CA PRO A 43 -5.98 8.34 -7.94
C PRO A 43 -5.88 7.99 -9.43
N ASP A 44 -6.84 8.44 -10.23
CA ASP A 44 -6.94 8.07 -11.65
C ASP A 44 -5.68 8.42 -12.45
N GLU A 45 -5.02 9.54 -12.13
CA GLU A 45 -3.74 9.97 -12.73
C GLU A 45 -2.58 8.99 -12.51
N PHE A 46 -2.67 8.15 -11.46
CA PHE A 46 -1.69 7.12 -11.11
C PHE A 46 -2.33 5.74 -11.05
N ASN A 47 -3.39 5.48 -11.82
CA ASN A 47 -4.06 4.19 -11.80
C ASN A 47 -3.11 3.08 -12.26
N ILE A 48 -2.81 2.16 -11.35
CA ILE A 48 -1.87 1.05 -11.58
C ILE A 48 -2.59 -0.26 -11.23
N PRO A 49 -3.21 -0.94 -12.22
CA PRO A 49 -3.91 -2.19 -11.97
C PRO A 49 -2.95 -3.37 -11.83
N ALA A 50 -3.33 -4.35 -11.02
CA ALA A 50 -2.67 -5.65 -10.98
C ALA A 50 -2.77 -6.36 -12.34
N LEU A 51 -1.84 -7.29 -12.59
CA LEU A 51 -1.78 -8.01 -13.86
C LEU A 51 -3.09 -8.78 -14.10
N PRO A 52 -3.72 -8.71 -15.29
CA PRO A 52 -5.03 -9.29 -15.53
C PRO A 52 -5.13 -10.79 -15.21
N ASN A 53 -4.06 -11.55 -15.47
CA ASN A 53 -4.01 -12.99 -15.23
C ASN A 53 -3.81 -13.38 -13.75
N ARG A 54 -3.52 -12.41 -12.87
CA ARG A 54 -3.34 -12.62 -11.43
C ARG A 54 -4.15 -11.61 -10.60
N TYR A 55 -5.09 -10.93 -11.23
CA TYR A 55 -5.86 -9.86 -10.61
C TYR A 55 -6.79 -10.43 -9.56
N GLN A 56 -6.65 -9.94 -8.33
CA GLN A 56 -7.58 -10.17 -7.25
C GLN A 56 -8.26 -8.85 -6.89
N LYS A 57 -9.60 -8.80 -6.99
CA LYS A 57 -10.36 -7.64 -6.53
C LYS A 57 -10.11 -7.39 -5.03
N MET A 58 -10.30 -6.17 -4.57
CA MET A 58 -10.03 -5.79 -3.18
C MET A 58 -11.25 -5.25 -2.44
N ASP A 59 -12.31 -4.86 -3.13
CA ASP A 59 -13.50 -4.14 -2.64
C ASP A 59 -14.64 -5.06 -2.17
N TYR A 60 -14.34 -6.06 -1.34
CA TYR A 60 -15.34 -7.02 -0.84
C TYR A 60 -16.31 -6.43 0.18
N VAL A 61 -15.81 -5.52 1.02
CA VAL A 61 -16.56 -4.84 2.08
C VAL A 61 -16.78 -3.39 1.65
N LYS A 62 -18.00 -2.89 1.79
CA LYS A 62 -18.30 -1.48 1.52
C LYS A 62 -17.53 -0.59 2.47
N GLY A 63 -17.07 0.56 1.99
CA GLY A 63 -16.23 1.49 2.78
C GLY A 63 -16.84 1.85 4.15
N ASP A 64 -18.14 2.07 4.21
CA ASP A 64 -18.86 2.44 5.43
C ASP A 64 -19.02 1.28 6.43
N ASP A 65 -18.92 0.04 5.96
CA ASP A 65 -19.05 -1.17 6.78
C ASP A 65 -17.70 -1.67 7.33
N ILE A 66 -16.60 -0.97 7.03
CA ILE A 66 -15.25 -1.38 7.43
C ILE A 66 -14.96 -1.02 8.90
N ASP A 67 -14.75 -2.05 9.72
CA ASP A 67 -14.07 -1.89 11.01
C ASP A 67 -12.58 -1.58 10.79
N VAL A 68 -12.25 -0.29 10.76
CA VAL A 68 -10.90 0.24 10.55
C VAL A 68 -9.89 -0.31 11.58
N LYS A 69 -10.32 -0.50 12.83
CA LYS A 69 -9.42 -0.98 13.90
C LYS A 69 -9.05 -2.43 13.67
N LYS A 70 -10.02 -3.27 13.30
CA LYS A 70 -9.80 -4.68 12.95
C LYS A 70 -8.95 -4.79 11.67
N ALA A 71 -9.27 -4.03 10.63
CA ALA A 71 -8.52 -4.04 9.38
C ALA A 71 -7.04 -3.67 9.58
N LYS A 72 -6.75 -2.57 10.30
CA LYS A 72 -5.36 -2.18 10.62
C LYS A 72 -4.59 -3.26 11.38
N ARG A 73 -5.25 -4.00 12.29
CA ARG A 73 -4.61 -5.10 13.04
C ARG A 73 -4.21 -6.26 12.12
N GLN A 74 -4.98 -6.53 11.08
CA GLN A 74 -4.74 -7.60 10.11
C GLN A 74 -3.66 -7.26 9.07
N LEU A 75 -3.35 -5.97 8.84
CA LEU A 75 -2.27 -5.58 7.95
C LEU A 75 -0.89 -6.06 8.44
N ALA A 76 -0.01 -6.44 7.52
CA ALA A 76 1.39 -6.70 7.83
C ALA A 76 2.07 -5.42 8.38
N PRO A 77 3.04 -5.52 9.31
CA PRO A 77 3.75 -4.37 9.85
C PRO A 77 4.33 -3.44 8.77
N LEU A 78 4.86 -4.00 7.69
CA LEU A 78 5.43 -3.25 6.58
C LEU A 78 4.36 -2.43 5.84
N VAL A 79 3.22 -3.05 5.49
CA VAL A 79 2.08 -2.38 4.84
C VAL A 79 1.55 -1.25 5.72
N ARG A 80 1.44 -1.46 7.04
CA ARG A 80 1.08 -0.39 7.99
C ARG A 80 2.07 0.77 7.98
N GLY A 81 3.37 0.47 7.84
CA GLY A 81 4.43 1.46 7.76
C GLY A 81 4.22 2.39 6.56
N TYR A 82 4.05 1.82 5.36
CA TYR A 82 3.79 2.60 4.14
C TYR A 82 2.47 3.37 4.21
N ALA A 83 1.41 2.75 4.72
CA ALA A 83 0.11 3.41 4.91
C ALA A 83 0.21 4.63 5.84
N ARG A 84 1.06 4.58 6.88
CA ARG A 84 1.34 5.72 7.77
C ARG A 84 2.11 6.84 7.07
N LEU A 85 2.98 6.49 6.12
CA LEU A 85 3.74 7.45 5.32
C LEU A 85 2.91 8.07 4.19
N GLY A 86 1.63 7.69 4.06
CA GLY A 86 0.73 8.20 3.03
C GLY A 86 0.96 7.59 1.65
N CYS A 87 1.34 6.30 1.61
CA CYS A 87 1.39 5.60 0.34
C CYS A 87 0.00 5.48 -0.28
N TYR A 88 0.02 5.22 -1.59
CA TYR A 88 -1.09 4.67 -2.33
C TYR A 88 -0.91 3.17 -2.57
N ILE A 89 -2.02 2.55 -2.92
CA ILE A 89 -2.17 1.15 -3.25
C ILE A 89 -2.74 1.03 -4.67
N GLY A 90 -2.13 0.17 -5.47
CA GLY A 90 -2.61 -0.13 -6.83
C GLY A 90 -4.01 -0.73 -6.86
N ASP A 91 -4.62 -0.77 -8.04
CA ASP A 91 -5.94 -1.36 -8.22
C ASP A 91 -5.85 -2.88 -8.34
N GLY A 92 -6.29 -3.57 -7.29
CA GLY A 92 -6.21 -5.02 -7.21
C GLY A 92 -4.94 -5.53 -6.54
N ALA A 93 -5.03 -6.75 -6.04
CA ALA A 93 -3.92 -7.49 -5.45
C ALA A 93 -3.50 -8.64 -6.37
N VAL A 94 -2.36 -9.27 -6.04
CA VAL A 94 -1.83 -10.45 -6.73
C VAL A 94 -1.68 -11.57 -5.72
N ILE A 95 -2.33 -12.71 -5.96
CA ILE A 95 -2.10 -13.91 -5.15
C ILE A 95 -0.79 -14.56 -5.61
N ASP A 96 0.13 -14.75 -4.66
CA ASP A 96 1.38 -15.47 -4.84
C ASP A 96 1.34 -16.77 -4.02
N GLU A 97 0.94 -17.86 -4.67
CA GLU A 97 0.87 -19.18 -4.07
C GLU A 97 2.25 -19.75 -3.70
N GLN A 98 3.32 -19.33 -4.39
CA GLN A 98 4.67 -19.83 -4.15
C GLN A 98 5.20 -19.34 -2.80
N PHE A 99 4.87 -18.09 -2.43
CA PHE A 99 5.28 -17.48 -1.18
C PHE A 99 4.18 -17.48 -0.11
N ASN A 100 2.98 -17.99 -0.44
CA ASN A 100 1.79 -17.96 0.39
C ASN A 100 1.44 -16.53 0.85
N THR A 101 1.41 -15.61 -0.10
CA THR A 101 1.12 -14.19 0.13
C THR A 101 0.09 -13.65 -0.84
N THR A 102 -0.49 -12.51 -0.47
CA THR A 102 -1.26 -11.67 -1.37
C THR A 102 -0.63 -10.29 -1.40
N ASP A 103 -0.10 -9.93 -2.55
CA ASP A 103 0.72 -8.75 -2.75
C ASP A 103 -0.12 -7.57 -3.25
N VAL A 104 0.18 -6.40 -2.73
CA VAL A 104 -0.38 -5.13 -3.19
C VAL A 104 0.74 -4.24 -3.72
N PHE A 105 0.46 -3.51 -4.79
CA PHE A 105 1.37 -2.48 -5.28
C PHE A 105 1.37 -1.27 -4.34
N ILE A 106 2.54 -0.73 -4.02
CA ILE A 106 2.76 0.45 -3.18
C ILE A 106 3.34 1.56 -4.05
N LEU A 107 2.74 2.76 -3.97
CA LEU A 107 3.30 3.99 -4.52
C LEU A 107 3.45 5.02 -3.40
N LEU A 108 4.63 5.57 -3.21
CA LEU A 108 4.91 6.63 -2.25
C LEU A 108 5.47 7.83 -3.00
N LEU A 109 4.66 8.88 -3.12
CA LEU A 109 5.10 10.14 -3.71
C LEU A 109 5.95 10.90 -2.70
N THR A 110 7.10 11.41 -3.15
CA THR A 110 8.03 12.12 -2.25
C THR A 110 7.39 13.38 -1.66
N ASP A 111 6.60 14.13 -2.43
CA ASP A 111 5.89 15.31 -1.94
C ASP A 111 4.94 14.98 -0.78
N ARG A 112 4.23 13.85 -0.85
CA ARG A 112 3.39 13.37 0.27
C ARG A 112 4.21 12.97 1.48
N LEU A 113 5.30 12.25 1.25
CA LEU A 113 6.19 11.81 2.30
C LEU A 113 6.76 13.02 3.06
N CYS A 114 7.14 14.07 2.34
CA CYS A 114 7.55 15.36 2.91
C CYS A 114 6.42 16.02 3.72
N GLN A 115 5.20 16.08 3.19
CA GLN A 115 4.06 16.68 3.87
C GLN A 115 3.67 15.96 5.17
N LEU A 116 3.66 14.62 5.17
CA LEU A 116 3.23 13.81 6.31
C LEU A 116 4.35 13.52 7.31
N SER A 117 5.61 13.65 6.90
CA SER A 117 6.77 13.37 7.75
C SER A 117 7.92 14.36 7.49
N PRO A 118 7.70 15.66 7.72
CA PRO A 118 8.67 16.72 7.40
C PRO A 118 10.00 16.58 8.15
N HIS A 119 9.95 16.05 9.38
CA HIS A 119 11.12 15.74 10.20
C HIS A 119 12.14 14.79 9.56
N PHE A 120 11.77 14.03 8.52
CA PHE A 120 12.74 13.24 7.76
C PHE A 120 13.62 14.11 6.84
N PHE A 121 13.10 15.25 6.37
CA PHE A 121 13.71 16.10 5.35
C PHE A 121 14.35 17.38 5.92
N GLU A 122 13.96 17.84 7.11
CA GLU A 122 14.50 19.05 7.76
C GLU A 122 15.99 18.98 8.15
N ALA A 123 16.62 17.80 8.06
CA ALA A 123 18.02 17.58 8.44
C ALA A 123 18.93 17.14 7.27
N SER A 124 18.49 17.35 6.02
CA SER A 124 19.21 16.98 4.79
C SER A 124 19.80 18.20 4.09
#